data_AF-A0A7C1RTW9-F1
#
_entry.id   AF-A0A7C1RTW9-F1
#
_cell.length_a   1.000
_cell.length_b   1.000
_cell.length_c   1.000
_cell.angle_alpha   90.00
_cell.angle_beta   90.00
_cell.angle_gamma   90.00
#
_symmetry.space_group_name_H-M   'P 1'
#
loop_
_entity.id
_entity.type
_entity.pdbx_description
1 polymer ?
#
loop_
_entity_poly.entity_id
_entity_poly.type
_entity_poly.pdbx_seq_one_letter_code
_entity_poly.pdbx_strand_id
1 'polypeptide(L)'
;MKKPEWHLRAGEDREVFATLLVKIYQALKPAVNIYDGILAMEGQGPGKSGVPREVGVIVGSGNAMAADRVISEMLGVGPDMVLTNRTALEQGAETGEIRIDGDLPRVENFRFPEMAPMAFGPKIVHGFMRRHLVQRPECDNSECRLCGECWEYCPAKAITHDKKIHFNYDKCIRCYCCIEVCPHAALRAVETMTGKVARKVLKIK
;
A
#
# COMPACT_ATOMS: atom_id res chain seq x y z
N MET A 1 -16.97 8.58 -7.17
CA MET A 1 -15.77 8.93 -6.38
C MET A 1 -14.55 8.30 -7.01
N LYS A 2 -13.44 9.04 -7.08
CA LYS A 2 -12.14 8.54 -7.55
C LYS A 2 -11.38 7.85 -6.40
N LYS A 3 -10.46 6.92 -6.72
CA LYS A 3 -9.63 6.16 -5.74
C LYS A 3 -9.06 7.03 -4.61
N PRO A 4 -8.45 8.22 -4.87
CA PRO A 4 -7.84 9.02 -3.81
C PRO A 4 -8.85 9.60 -2.81
N GLU A 5 -10.08 9.88 -3.23
CA GLU A 5 -11.12 10.44 -2.36
C GLU A 5 -11.52 9.44 -1.28
N TRP A 6 -11.52 8.14 -1.59
CA TRP A 6 -11.74 7.09 -0.61
C TRP A 6 -10.62 7.00 0.43
N HIS A 7 -9.37 7.20 0.01
CA HIS A 7 -8.23 7.24 0.92
C HIS A 7 -8.35 8.44 1.87
N LEU A 8 -8.76 9.60 1.35
CA LEU A 8 -9.02 10.78 2.16
C LEU A 8 -10.15 10.58 3.18
N ARG A 9 -11.24 9.92 2.77
CA ARG A 9 -12.40 9.67 3.66
C ARG A 9 -12.13 8.64 4.74
N ALA A 10 -11.43 7.55 4.41
CA ALA A 10 -11.03 6.57 5.39
C ALA A 10 -10.00 7.13 6.39
N GLY A 11 -9.28 8.17 5.97
CA GLY A 11 -8.33 8.88 6.81
C GLY A 11 -7.05 8.06 6.98
N GLU A 12 -6.49 8.13 8.18
CA GLU A 12 -5.17 7.57 8.51
C GLU A 12 -5.26 6.18 9.18
N ASP A 13 -6.48 5.69 9.44
CA ASP A 13 -6.72 4.42 10.12
C ASP A 13 -6.76 3.26 9.12
N ARG A 14 -5.69 2.46 9.14
CA ARG A 14 -5.52 1.32 8.23
C ARG A 14 -6.53 0.20 8.50
N GLU A 15 -6.99 0.03 9.73
CA GLU A 15 -7.97 -0.99 10.11
C GLU A 15 -9.37 -0.60 9.61
N VAL A 16 -9.73 0.68 9.74
CA VAL A 16 -10.96 1.23 9.16
C VAL A 16 -10.95 1.08 7.64
N PHE A 17 -9.81 1.35 6.98
CA PHE A 17 -9.69 1.19 5.55
C PHE A 17 -9.79 -0.27 5.10
N ALA A 18 -9.11 -1.20 5.80
CA ALA A 18 -9.23 -2.64 5.53
C ALA A 18 -10.69 -3.12 5.68
N THR A 19 -11.36 -2.69 6.76
CA THR A 19 -12.79 -2.97 7.00
C THR A 19 -13.67 -2.44 5.89
N LEU A 20 -13.41 -1.22 5.39
CA LEU A 20 -14.14 -0.66 4.27
C LEU A 20 -13.99 -1.54 3.01
N LEU A 21 -12.78 -1.99 2.68
CA LEU A 21 -12.52 -2.83 1.51
C LEU A 21 -13.25 -4.19 1.60
N VAL A 22 -13.15 -4.86 2.75
CA VAL A 22 -13.84 -6.13 3.02
C VAL A 22 -15.36 -5.97 2.88
N LYS A 23 -15.92 -4.89 3.45
CA LYS A 23 -17.37 -4.60 3.35
C LYS A 23 -17.82 -4.26 1.93
N ILE A 24 -17.01 -3.51 1.16
CA ILE A 24 -17.31 -3.23 -0.25
C ILE A 24 -17.41 -4.54 -1.03
N TYR A 25 -16.44 -5.45 -0.82
CA TYR A 25 -16.48 -6.75 -1.47
C TYR A 25 -17.71 -7.57 -1.05
N GLN A 26 -18.02 -7.65 0.25
CA GLN A 26 -19.20 -8.38 0.75
C GLN A 26 -20.53 -7.79 0.26
N ALA A 27 -20.58 -6.48 -0.02
CA ALA A 27 -21.77 -5.83 -0.56
C ALA A 27 -21.94 -6.12 -2.06
N LEU A 28 -20.84 -6.11 -2.82
CA LEU A 28 -20.87 -6.32 -4.27
C LEU A 28 -20.97 -7.80 -4.66
N LYS A 29 -20.27 -8.68 -3.92
CA LYS A 29 -20.13 -10.13 -4.17
C LYS A 29 -19.85 -10.46 -5.65
N PRO A 30 -18.69 -10.04 -6.21
CA PRO A 30 -18.33 -10.38 -7.58
C PRO A 30 -18.36 -11.90 -7.79
N ALA A 31 -18.98 -12.35 -8.89
CA ALA A 31 -19.09 -13.77 -9.21
C ALA A 31 -17.74 -14.39 -9.61
N VAL A 32 -16.85 -13.59 -10.20
CA VAL A 32 -15.53 -14.01 -10.68
C VAL A 32 -14.52 -12.92 -10.39
N ASN A 33 -13.35 -13.33 -9.88
CA ASN A 33 -12.20 -12.49 -9.60
C ASN A 33 -11.00 -13.09 -10.34
N ILE A 34 -10.27 -12.26 -11.09
CA ILE A 34 -9.11 -12.68 -11.88
C ILE A 34 -7.92 -11.81 -11.50
N TYR A 35 -6.80 -12.45 -11.21
CA TYR A 35 -5.55 -11.81 -10.86
C TYR A 35 -4.53 -12.15 -11.95
N ASP A 36 -4.01 -11.12 -12.62
CA ASP A 36 -2.87 -11.25 -13.52
C ASP A 36 -1.58 -11.12 -12.71
N GLY A 37 -0.88 -12.24 -12.57
CA GLY A 37 0.44 -12.33 -11.99
C GLY A 37 1.46 -12.86 -12.99
N ILE A 38 1.28 -12.71 -14.31
CA ILE A 38 2.33 -13.18 -15.24
C ILE A 38 3.57 -12.30 -15.03
N LEU A 39 3.37 -10.98 -14.98
CA LEU A 39 4.37 -9.99 -14.63
C LEU A 39 3.95 -9.21 -13.38
N ALA A 40 4.56 -9.54 -12.25
CA ALA A 40 4.36 -8.87 -10.98
C ALA A 40 5.35 -7.71 -10.79
N MET A 41 5.23 -7.01 -9.66
CA MET A 41 6.11 -5.92 -9.26
C MET A 41 6.62 -6.15 -7.84
N GLU A 42 7.93 -6.12 -7.66
CA GLU A 42 8.59 -6.22 -6.36
C GLU A 42 9.36 -4.93 -6.02
N GLY A 43 9.81 -4.80 -4.78
CA GLY A 43 10.50 -3.64 -4.25
C GLY A 43 9.58 -2.46 -3.95
N GLN A 44 10.11 -1.25 -4.09
CA GLN A 44 9.41 -0.01 -3.75
C GLN A 44 8.48 0.45 -4.88
N GLY A 45 7.28 -0.12 -4.92
CA GLY A 45 6.15 0.36 -5.74
C GLY A 45 5.16 1.24 -4.94
N PRO A 46 3.97 1.52 -5.49
CA PRO A 46 3.50 1.18 -6.84
C PRO A 46 3.95 2.18 -7.93
N GLY A 47 3.72 1.84 -9.20
CA GLY A 47 4.01 2.71 -10.34
C GLY A 47 5.35 2.40 -11.02
N LYS A 48 6.03 3.42 -11.55
CA LYS A 48 7.29 3.28 -12.29
C LYS A 48 8.52 3.03 -11.40
N SER A 49 8.37 3.04 -10.08
CA SER A 49 9.47 2.88 -9.12
C SER A 49 9.74 1.42 -8.69
N GLY A 50 8.82 0.50 -8.98
CA GLY A 50 8.97 -0.93 -8.68
C GLY A 50 9.86 -1.66 -9.68
N VAL A 51 10.23 -2.89 -9.36
CA VAL A 51 11.02 -3.78 -10.22
C VAL A 51 10.12 -4.87 -10.79
N PRO A 52 10.03 -5.03 -12.12
CA PRO A 52 9.26 -6.11 -12.73
C PRO A 52 9.80 -7.48 -12.32
N ARG A 53 8.90 -8.41 -12.00
CA ARG A 53 9.21 -9.79 -11.62
C ARG A 53 8.27 -10.74 -12.35
N GLU A 54 8.82 -11.58 -13.22
CA GLU A 54 8.04 -12.65 -13.85
C GLU A 54 7.68 -13.70 -12.79
N VAL A 55 6.38 -13.98 -12.66
CA VAL A 55 5.84 -15.02 -11.77
C VAL A 55 5.09 -16.07 -12.59
N GLY A 56 4.44 -15.66 -13.69
CA GLY A 56 3.89 -16.59 -14.68
C GLY A 56 2.55 -17.23 -14.30
N VAL A 57 1.74 -16.56 -13.48
CA VAL A 57 0.46 -17.12 -12.99
C VAL A 57 -0.74 -16.26 -13.35
N ILE A 58 -1.88 -16.90 -13.59
CA ILE A 58 -3.20 -16.27 -13.56
C ILE A 58 -4.00 -17.00 -12.48
N VAL A 59 -4.54 -16.25 -11.52
CA VAL A 59 -5.37 -16.82 -10.45
C VAL A 59 -6.82 -16.41 -10.67
N GLY A 60 -7.71 -17.39 -10.75
CA GLY A 60 -9.16 -17.18 -10.83
C GLY A 60 -9.86 -17.68 -9.56
N SER A 61 -10.85 -16.93 -9.08
CA SER A 61 -11.64 -17.36 -7.92
C SER A 61 -13.03 -16.75 -7.88
N GLY A 62 -14.01 -17.50 -7.39
CA GLY A 62 -15.32 -16.96 -6.99
C GLY A 62 -15.27 -16.16 -5.67
N ASN A 63 -14.14 -16.18 -4.97
CA ASN A 63 -13.90 -15.43 -3.74
C ASN A 63 -12.54 -14.69 -3.78
N ALA A 64 -12.56 -13.35 -3.84
CA ALA A 64 -11.34 -12.53 -3.84
C ALA A 64 -10.52 -12.65 -2.56
N MET A 65 -11.16 -12.85 -1.40
CA MET A 65 -10.45 -12.98 -0.13
C MET A 65 -9.69 -14.32 -0.07
N ALA A 66 -10.30 -15.38 -0.60
CA ALA A 66 -9.63 -16.66 -0.74
C ALA A 66 -8.44 -16.58 -1.71
N ALA A 67 -8.62 -15.90 -2.85
CA ALA A 67 -7.53 -15.69 -3.80
C ALA A 67 -6.39 -14.85 -3.20
N ASP A 68 -6.71 -13.75 -2.50
CA ASP A 68 -5.72 -12.88 -1.86
C ASP A 68 -4.93 -13.63 -0.77
N ARG A 69 -5.58 -14.50 0.01
CA ARG A 69 -4.91 -15.38 0.98
C ARG A 69 -3.93 -16.34 0.28
N VAL A 70 -4.39 -17.04 -0.74
CA VAL A 70 -3.56 -17.99 -1.50
C VAL A 70 -2.38 -17.29 -2.17
N ILE A 71 -2.59 -16.13 -2.80
CA ILE A 71 -1.53 -15.34 -3.44
C ILE A 71 -0.54 -14.83 -2.39
N SER A 72 -1.01 -14.39 -1.21
CA SER A 72 -0.13 -13.96 -0.12
C SER A 72 0.76 -15.11 0.35
N GLU A 73 0.19 -16.29 0.59
CA GLU A 73 0.93 -17.49 1.00
C GLU A 73 1.91 -17.95 -0.08
N MET A 74 1.51 -17.88 -1.36
CA MET A 74 2.35 -18.16 -2.53
C MET A 74 3.62 -17.31 -2.55
N LEU A 75 3.51 -16.04 -2.13
CA LEU A 75 4.63 -15.09 -2.03
C LEU A 75 5.37 -15.16 -0.68
N GLY A 76 5.01 -16.09 0.20
CA GLY A 76 5.64 -16.27 1.52
C GLY A 76 5.13 -15.29 2.60
N VAL A 77 3.95 -14.70 2.42
CA VAL A 77 3.32 -13.78 3.37
C VAL A 77 2.21 -14.50 4.13
N GLY A 78 2.30 -14.51 5.46
CA GLY A 78 1.25 -15.04 6.31
C GLY A 78 -0.04 -14.23 6.25
N PRO A 79 -1.21 -14.86 6.44
CA PRO A 79 -2.52 -14.20 6.34
C PRO A 79 -2.72 -13.07 7.36
N ASP A 80 -2.01 -13.11 8.49
CA ASP A 80 -2.04 -12.10 9.54
C ASP A 80 -1.23 -10.85 9.18
N MET A 81 -0.32 -10.91 8.21
CA MET A 81 0.51 -9.79 7.78
C MET A 81 -0.23 -8.82 6.84
N VAL A 82 -1.28 -9.30 6.19
CA VAL A 82 -2.12 -8.51 5.28
C VAL A 82 -3.40 -8.12 6.01
N LEU A 83 -3.60 -6.82 6.23
CA LEU A 83 -4.73 -6.32 7.02
C LEU A 83 -6.08 -6.74 6.46
N THR A 84 -6.26 -6.75 5.13
CA THR A 84 -7.51 -7.20 4.50
C THR A 84 -7.82 -8.67 4.77
N ASN A 85 -6.81 -9.55 4.75
CA ASN A 85 -6.97 -10.97 5.09
C ASN A 85 -7.31 -11.16 6.57
N ARG A 86 -6.58 -10.46 7.46
CA ARG A 86 -6.88 -10.48 8.90
C ARG A 86 -8.32 -10.01 9.17
N THR A 87 -8.70 -8.86 8.64
CA THR A 87 -10.05 -8.30 8.80
C THR A 87 -11.13 -9.22 8.20
N ALA A 88 -10.86 -9.87 7.07
CA ALA A 88 -11.77 -10.84 6.48
C ALA A 88 -12.01 -12.05 7.38
N LEU A 89 -10.94 -12.60 7.98
CA LEU A 89 -11.02 -13.73 8.92
C LEU A 89 -11.78 -13.32 10.20
N GLU A 90 -11.46 -12.18 10.79
CA GLU A 90 -12.10 -11.66 12.00
C GLU A 90 -13.61 -11.41 11.81
N GLN A 91 -14.03 -11.00 10.61
CA GLN A 91 -15.43 -10.76 10.28
C GLN A 91 -16.18 -12.01 9.80
N GLY A 92 -15.51 -13.17 9.75
CA GLY A 92 -16.09 -14.40 9.22
C GLY A 92 -16.42 -14.32 7.72
N ALA A 93 -15.78 -13.40 6.99
CA ALA A 93 -16.01 -13.18 5.56
C ALA A 93 -15.34 -14.26 4.70
N GLU A 94 -14.30 -14.89 5.23
CA GLU A 94 -13.58 -16.02 4.65
C GLU A 94 -13.05 -16.87 5.81
N THR A 95 -13.55 -18.10 5.94
CA THR A 95 -13.12 -19.06 6.99
C THR A 95 -13.08 -20.50 6.46
N GLY A 96 -13.25 -20.66 5.15
CA GLY A 96 -13.39 -21.95 4.50
C GLY A 96 -12.06 -22.62 4.21
N GLU A 97 -12.13 -23.93 3.97
CA GLU A 97 -11.04 -24.64 3.32
C GLU A 97 -10.94 -24.13 1.86
N ILE A 98 -9.72 -23.77 1.45
CA ILE A 98 -9.47 -23.34 0.08
C ILE A 98 -8.91 -24.52 -0.70
N ARG A 99 -9.63 -24.93 -1.74
CA ARG A 99 -9.15 -25.89 -2.73
C ARG A 99 -8.53 -25.15 -3.91
N ILE A 100 -7.28 -25.48 -4.22
CA ILE A 100 -6.58 -25.02 -5.42
C ILE A 100 -6.79 -26.07 -6.51
N ASP A 101 -7.22 -25.61 -7.69
CA ASP A 101 -7.30 -26.42 -8.91
C ASP A 101 -6.33 -25.84 -9.94
N GLY A 102 -5.26 -26.59 -10.23
CA GLY A 102 -4.13 -26.14 -11.05
C GLY A 102 -2.83 -25.97 -10.27
N ASP A 103 -1.79 -25.52 -10.98
CA ASP A 103 -0.45 -25.37 -10.44
C ASP A 103 -0.27 -23.99 -9.80
N LEU A 104 0.14 -23.97 -8.53
CA LEU A 104 0.49 -22.75 -7.80
C LEU A 104 1.98 -22.80 -7.41
N PRO A 105 2.86 -22.02 -8.07
CA PRO A 105 4.28 -22.03 -7.79
C PRO A 105 4.57 -21.32 -6.47
N ARG A 106 5.49 -21.85 -5.66
CA ARG A 106 6.01 -21.10 -4.50
C ARG A 106 7.03 -20.07 -4.99
N VAL A 107 6.82 -18.80 -4.68
CA VAL A 107 7.73 -17.72 -5.10
C VAL A 107 8.73 -17.44 -3.98
N GLU A 108 9.99 -17.78 -4.22
CA GLU A 108 11.07 -17.50 -3.29
C GLU A 108 11.69 -16.12 -3.51
N ASN A 109 12.17 -15.51 -2.42
CA ASN A 109 12.92 -14.25 -2.43
C ASN A 109 12.18 -13.07 -3.06
N PHE A 110 10.84 -13.05 -2.99
CA PHE A 110 10.05 -11.90 -3.43
C PHE A 110 10.35 -10.69 -2.55
N ARG A 111 10.76 -9.57 -3.16
CA ARG A 111 11.15 -8.38 -2.40
C ARG A 111 9.92 -7.53 -2.09
N PHE A 112 9.45 -7.56 -0.84
CA PHE A 112 8.38 -6.66 -0.40
C PHE A 112 8.90 -5.22 -0.20
N PRO A 113 8.02 -4.20 -0.33
CA PRO A 113 8.38 -2.84 0.05
C PRO A 113 8.71 -2.78 1.54
N GLU A 114 9.69 -1.95 1.90
CA GLU A 114 10.01 -1.68 3.30
C GLU A 114 8.80 -1.06 3.99
N MET A 115 8.16 -1.85 4.85
CA MET A 115 7.09 -1.37 5.69
C MET A 115 7.69 -0.56 6.83
N ALA A 116 7.46 0.76 6.83
CA ALA A 116 7.68 1.51 8.06
C ALA A 116 6.68 1.03 9.12
N PRO A 117 7.12 0.83 10.39
CA PRO A 117 6.23 0.43 11.45
C PRO A 117 5.10 1.45 11.56
N MET A 118 3.88 0.97 11.79
CA MET A 118 2.79 1.84 12.20
C MET A 118 3.25 2.59 13.44
N ALA A 119 3.05 3.91 13.45
CA ALA A 119 3.36 4.72 14.61
C ALA A 119 2.45 4.28 15.77
N PHE A 120 2.95 3.41 16.65
CA PHE A 120 2.29 3.03 17.89
C PHE A 120 2.45 4.16 18.91
N GLY A 121 1.35 4.84 19.24
CA GLY A 121 1.34 5.81 20.32
C GLY A 121 -0.05 6.33 20.65
N PRO A 122 -0.21 6.99 21.81
CA PRO A 122 -1.47 7.61 22.21
C PRO A 122 -2.00 8.55 21.11
N LYS A 123 -3.33 8.58 20.90
CA LYS A 123 -3.98 9.46 19.90
C LYS A 123 -3.54 10.93 20.00
N ILE A 124 -3.19 11.39 21.21
CA ILE A 124 -2.67 12.74 21.50
C ILE A 124 -1.33 13.04 20.80
N VAL A 125 -0.45 12.06 20.64
CA VAL A 125 0.87 12.25 20.01
C VAL A 125 0.91 11.78 18.55
N HIS A 126 -0.21 11.26 18.03
CA HIS A 126 -0.31 10.68 16.69
C HIS A 126 0.13 11.67 15.58
N GLY A 127 -0.25 12.95 15.67
CA GLY A 127 0.16 13.96 14.69
C GLY A 127 1.67 14.23 14.68
N PHE A 128 2.29 14.29 15.87
CA PHE A 128 3.74 14.44 16.01
C PHE A 128 4.49 13.20 15.50
N MET A 129 4.05 12.01 15.91
CA MET A 129 4.63 10.74 15.47
C MET A 129 4.49 10.57 13.95
N ARG A 130 3.35 10.93 13.36
CA ARG A 130 3.14 10.87 11.92
C ARG A 130 4.08 11.80 11.14
N ARG A 131 4.32 12.99 11.67
CA ARG A 131 5.24 13.95 11.06
C ARG A 131 6.69 13.48 11.11
N HIS A 132 7.07 12.81 12.20
CA HIS A 132 8.48 12.56 12.51
C HIS A 132 8.91 11.09 12.48
N LEU A 133 8.02 10.12 12.48
CA LEU A 133 8.37 8.69 12.60
C LEU A 133 7.83 7.84 11.44
N VAL A 134 6.82 8.33 10.71
CA VAL A 134 6.24 7.63 9.55
C VAL A 134 6.95 8.08 8.27
N GLN A 135 7.09 7.16 7.31
CA GLN A 135 7.56 7.48 5.97
C GLN A 135 6.76 8.62 5.34
N ARG A 136 7.38 9.33 4.40
CA ARG A 136 6.76 10.44 3.67
C ARG A 136 7.19 10.41 2.20
N PRO A 137 6.36 10.92 1.28
CA PRO A 137 6.77 11.07 -0.11
C PRO A 137 7.82 12.18 -0.22
N GLU A 138 8.94 11.91 -0.88
CA GLU A 138 9.93 12.91 -1.28
C GLU A 138 10.16 12.85 -2.79
N CYS A 139 10.47 14.02 -3.37
CA CYS A 139 10.69 14.18 -4.79
C CYS A 139 12.18 14.34 -5.10
N ASP A 140 12.66 13.56 -6.05
CA ASP A 140 13.94 13.77 -6.69
C ASP A 140 13.79 14.83 -7.79
N ASN A 141 14.34 16.01 -7.54
CA ASN A 141 14.24 17.13 -8.49
C ASN A 141 15.06 16.90 -9.77
N SER A 142 16.00 15.93 -9.80
CA SER A 142 16.75 15.60 -11.01
C SER A 142 15.92 14.79 -12.01
N GLU A 143 15.00 13.97 -11.50
CA GLU A 143 14.07 13.15 -12.30
C GLU A 143 12.75 13.88 -12.57
N CYS A 144 12.37 14.85 -11.72
CA CYS A 144 11.11 15.56 -11.83
C CYS A 144 11.05 16.47 -13.06
N ARG A 145 10.02 16.28 -13.89
CA ARG A 145 9.74 17.12 -15.06
C ARG A 145 8.65 18.18 -14.83
N LEU A 146 8.20 18.37 -13.59
CA LEU A 146 7.09 19.27 -13.23
C LEU A 146 5.82 19.05 -14.07
N CYS A 147 5.50 17.79 -14.40
CA CYS A 147 4.36 17.44 -15.27
C CYS A 147 2.97 17.70 -14.65
N GLY A 148 2.87 17.66 -13.32
CA GLY A 148 1.66 18.03 -12.59
C GLY A 148 0.75 16.93 -12.08
N GLU A 149 0.93 15.71 -12.56
CA GLU A 149 0.15 14.54 -12.14
C GLU A 149 0.03 14.42 -10.61
N CYS A 150 1.13 14.59 -9.87
CA CYS A 150 1.11 14.39 -8.43
C CYS A 150 0.22 15.40 -7.66
N TRP A 151 0.23 16.69 -8.02
CA TRP A 151 -0.53 17.71 -7.29
C TRP A 151 -1.98 17.76 -7.74
N GLU A 152 -2.26 17.47 -9.01
CA GLU A 152 -3.63 17.32 -9.52
C GLU A 152 -4.33 16.11 -8.92
N TYR A 153 -3.60 15.00 -8.76
CA TYR A 153 -4.14 13.76 -8.20
C TYR A 153 -4.29 13.78 -6.68
N CYS A 154 -3.66 14.73 -5.97
CA CYS A 154 -3.67 14.79 -4.51
C CYS A 154 -5.00 15.36 -3.96
N PRO A 155 -5.88 14.53 -3.37
CA PRO A 155 -7.20 14.99 -2.90
C PRO A 155 -7.09 15.92 -1.68
N ALA A 156 -6.02 15.77 -0.89
CA ALA A 156 -5.73 16.61 0.27
C ALA A 156 -5.14 17.99 -0.10
N LYS A 157 -4.85 18.23 -1.40
CA LYS A 157 -4.15 19.44 -1.89
C LYS A 157 -2.89 19.72 -1.08
N ALA A 158 -2.13 18.66 -0.82
CA ALA A 158 -0.95 18.69 0.03
C ALA A 158 0.35 19.00 -0.73
N ILE A 159 0.26 19.25 -2.03
CA ILE A 159 1.42 19.49 -2.89
C ILE A 159 1.23 20.86 -3.56
N THR A 160 2.22 21.73 -3.41
CA THR A 160 2.33 23.00 -4.14
C THR A 160 3.56 22.96 -5.04
N HIS A 161 3.68 23.90 -5.97
CA HIS A 161 4.81 23.92 -6.90
C HIS A 161 5.25 25.35 -7.23
N ASP A 162 6.53 25.50 -7.51
CA ASP A 162 7.16 26.68 -8.13
C ASP A 162 8.17 26.23 -9.20
N LYS A 163 9.47 26.36 -8.93
CA LYS A 163 10.58 25.72 -9.68
C LYS A 163 10.79 24.26 -9.26
N LYS A 164 10.18 23.82 -8.15
CA LYS A 164 10.12 22.44 -7.68
C LYS A 164 8.79 22.18 -6.97
N ILE A 165 8.49 20.94 -6.63
CA ILE A 165 7.30 20.62 -5.82
C ILE A 165 7.62 20.66 -4.34
N HIS A 166 6.62 21.02 -3.54
CA HIS A 166 6.72 21.14 -2.08
C HIS A 166 5.55 20.40 -1.43
N PHE A 167 5.86 19.57 -0.45
CA PHE A 167 4.85 18.84 0.32
C PHE A 167 4.50 19.58 1.60
N ASN A 168 3.20 19.86 1.80
CA ASN A 168 2.63 20.16 3.10
C ASN A 168 2.35 18.82 3.81
N TYR A 169 3.28 18.39 4.65
CA TYR A 169 3.17 17.12 5.36
C TYR A 169 2.08 17.08 6.42
N ASP A 170 1.61 18.24 6.91
CA ASP A 170 0.50 18.34 7.85
C ASP A 170 -0.84 18.02 7.15
N LYS A 171 -0.99 18.40 5.88
CA LYS A 171 -2.15 18.02 5.04
C LYS A 171 -2.05 16.63 4.42
N CYS A 172 -0.82 16.16 4.14
CA CYS A 172 -0.61 14.88 3.45
C CYS A 172 -0.96 13.69 4.34
N ILE A 173 -2.01 12.94 4.00
CA ILE A 173 -2.48 11.74 4.73
C ILE A 173 -1.64 10.47 4.51
N ARG A 174 -0.49 10.56 3.84
CA ARG A 174 0.38 9.40 3.54
C ARG A 174 -0.30 8.28 2.73
N CYS A 175 -1.19 8.65 1.80
CA CYS A 175 -1.79 7.68 0.87
C CYS A 175 -0.85 7.22 -0.26
N TYR A 176 0.26 7.93 -0.48
CA TYR A 176 1.27 7.65 -1.51
C TYR A 176 0.77 7.60 -2.96
N CYS A 177 -0.48 8.00 -3.25
CA CYS A 177 -0.99 8.08 -4.62
C CYS A 177 -0.12 8.96 -5.54
N CYS A 178 0.55 9.98 -4.99
CA CYS A 178 1.50 10.80 -5.74
C CYS A 178 2.70 10.00 -6.30
N ILE A 179 3.16 8.96 -5.59
CA ILE A 179 4.21 8.06 -6.06
C ILE A 179 3.67 7.20 -7.20
N GLU A 180 2.48 6.62 -7.01
CA GLU A 180 1.81 5.74 -7.99
C GLU A 180 1.63 6.40 -9.36
N VAL A 181 1.17 7.66 -9.36
CA VAL A 181 0.83 8.37 -10.59
C VAL A 181 2.01 9.07 -11.25
N CYS A 182 3.18 9.13 -10.61
CA CYS A 182 4.32 9.84 -11.18
C CYS A 182 4.85 9.09 -12.42
N PRO A 183 4.72 9.66 -13.64
CA PRO A 183 5.15 8.96 -14.86
C PRO A 183 6.67 8.91 -15.01
N HIS A 184 7.39 9.69 -14.19
CA HIS A 184 8.85 9.84 -14.24
C HIS A 184 9.57 9.12 -13.09
N ALA A 185 8.86 8.35 -12.26
CA ALA A 185 9.42 7.70 -11.07
C ALA A 185 10.20 8.67 -10.13
N ALA A 186 9.86 9.95 -10.14
CA ALA A 186 10.57 11.01 -9.43
C ALA A 186 10.17 11.13 -7.94
N LEU A 187 9.25 10.28 -7.46
CA LEU A 187 8.71 10.32 -6.10
C LEU A 187 8.97 8.97 -5.41
N ARG A 188 9.38 9.01 -4.14
CA ARG A 188 9.69 7.81 -3.33
C ARG A 188 9.20 7.95 -1.90
N ALA A 189 8.87 6.83 -1.26
CA ALA A 189 8.64 6.79 0.17
C ALA A 189 9.98 6.78 0.89
N VAL A 190 10.21 7.74 1.78
CA VAL A 190 11.46 7.84 2.53
C VAL A 190 11.20 7.97 4.02
N GLU A 191 12.09 7.39 4.81
CA GLU A 191 12.08 7.57 6.25
C GLU A 191 12.61 8.94 6.64
N THR A 192 11.94 9.56 7.60
CA THR A 192 12.43 10.75 8.28
C THR A 192 13.71 10.44 9.06
N MET A 193 14.59 11.43 9.24
CA MET A 193 15.80 11.25 10.04
C MET A 193 15.49 10.83 11.48
N THR A 194 14.46 11.43 12.08
CA THR A 194 13.95 11.06 13.40
C THR A 194 13.41 9.63 13.44
N GLY A 195 12.74 9.17 12.38
CA GLY A 195 12.27 7.78 12.24
C GLY A 195 13.43 6.78 12.16
N LYS A 196 14.46 7.10 11.37
CA LYS A 196 15.70 6.29 11.27
C LYS A 196 16.37 6.12 12.63
N VAL A 197 16.53 7.22 13.36
CA VAL A 197 17.13 7.20 14.71
C VAL A 197 16.25 6.41 15.68
N ALA A 198 14.95 6.67 15.72
CA ALA A 198 14.02 5.97 16.61
C ALA A 198 14.02 4.46 16.37
N ARG A 199 14.00 4.01 15.11
CA ARG A 199 14.09 2.59 14.76
C ARG A 199 15.38 1.95 15.28
N LYS A 200 16.52 2.64 15.09
CA LYS A 200 17.83 2.17 15.55
C LYS A 200 17.93 2.08 17.08
N VAL A 201 17.33 3.04 17.79
CA VAL A 201 17.34 3.10 19.27
C VAL A 201 16.37 2.08 19.87
N LEU A 202 15.16 1.95 19.31
CA LEU A 202 14.10 1.10 19.84
C LEU A 202 14.20 -0.37 19.38
N LYS A 203 15.16 -0.71 18.50
CA LYS A 203 15.34 -2.05 17.90
C LYS A 203 14.06 -2.64 17.30
N ILE A 204 13.16 -1.78 16.83
CA ILE A 204 11.94 -2.20 16.12
C ILE A 204 12.40 -2.69 14.75
N LYS A 205 12.40 -4.02 14.54
CA LYS A 205 12.62 -4.65 13.23
C LYS A 205 11.40 -4.45 12.36
#